data_AF-A0A167MLC3-F1
#
_entry.id   AF-A0A167MLC3-F1
#
_cell.length_a   1.000
_cell.length_b   1.000
_cell.length_c   1.000
_cell.angle_alpha   90.00
_cell.angle_beta   90.00
_cell.angle_gamma   90.00
#
_symmetry.space_group_name_H-M   'P 1'
#
loop_
_entity.id
_entity.type
_entity.pdbx_description
1 polymer ?
#
loop_
_entity_poly.entity_id
_entity_poly.type
_entity_poly.pdbx_seq_one_letter_code
_entity_poly.pdbx_strand_id
1 'polypeptide(L)'
;MSGFLPTPPFKHDADSFVMPGISTKTTTLTENLLIENNKNHSLFFNDRGFHNHTAHQLLSVYALGANVNRLEEVYAAQAAMQRPYQSSSGSVTRENFRSKLGDIAHDKGFIDFFLNEIKASGPTATIRRWLFSGDLMARTLGGAFHPLIHIGYGIEFNLPGMVAEGLAMAACTGNSLLEVIP
;
A
#
# COMPACT_ATOMS: atom_id res chain seq x y z
N MET A 1 3.72 -40.17 13.02
CA MET A 1 3.58 -38.73 12.70
C MET A 1 3.74 -37.99 14.01
N SER A 2 4.94 -37.48 14.28
CA SER A 2 5.27 -36.84 15.57
C SER A 2 4.55 -35.50 15.70
N GLY A 3 3.96 -35.28 16.87
CA GLY A 3 2.97 -34.26 17.18
C GLY A 3 3.49 -32.81 17.31
N PHE A 4 2.56 -31.95 16.94
CA PHE A 4 2.35 -30.49 17.10
C PHE A 4 2.53 -30.04 18.59
N LEU A 5 3.09 -28.89 18.98
CA LEU A 5 2.65 -27.48 18.87
C LEU A 5 3.73 -26.56 19.48
N PRO A 6 4.14 -25.45 18.87
CA PRO A 6 4.80 -24.39 19.62
C PRO A 6 3.76 -23.66 20.48
N THR A 7 4.01 -23.58 21.79
CA THR A 7 3.25 -22.72 22.71
C THR A 7 3.79 -21.30 22.57
N PRO A 8 3.02 -20.31 22.09
CA PRO A 8 3.49 -18.93 22.05
C PRO A 8 3.36 -18.34 23.46
N PRO A 9 4.44 -17.82 24.08
CA PRO A 9 4.27 -16.96 25.22
C PRO A 9 3.76 -15.60 24.70
N PHE A 10 2.71 -15.09 25.31
CA PHE A 10 2.08 -13.83 24.93
C PHE A 10 2.64 -12.68 25.78
N LYS A 11 3.49 -11.84 25.18
CA LYS A 11 3.64 -10.41 25.52
C LYS A 11 3.92 -9.62 24.24
N HIS A 12 3.07 -8.66 23.91
CA HIS A 12 3.16 -7.86 22.68
C HIS A 12 4.47 -7.05 22.56
N ASP A 13 5.22 -6.89 23.64
CA ASP A 13 6.50 -6.17 23.67
C ASP A 13 7.72 -7.11 23.51
N ALA A 14 7.50 -8.43 23.43
CA ALA A 14 8.54 -9.46 23.47
C ALA A 14 8.51 -10.45 22.28
N ASP A 15 7.44 -10.49 21.49
CA ASP A 15 7.28 -11.47 20.41
C ASP A 15 6.72 -10.84 19.13
N SER A 16 7.59 -10.19 18.36
CA SER A 16 7.43 -10.19 16.91
C SER A 16 7.82 -11.59 16.41
N PHE A 17 7.03 -12.18 15.51
CA PHE A 17 7.39 -13.39 14.79
C PHE A 17 8.57 -13.05 13.87
N VAL A 18 9.78 -12.95 14.44
CA VAL A 18 10.99 -12.59 13.70
C VAL A 18 11.50 -13.85 13.03
N MET A 19 11.13 -14.01 11.77
CA MET A 19 11.57 -15.14 10.97
C MET A 19 13.08 -15.04 10.67
N PRO A 20 13.82 -16.16 10.60
CA PRO A 20 15.28 -16.15 10.44
C PRO A 20 15.81 -15.41 9.20
N GLY A 21 14.96 -15.19 8.18
CA GLY A 21 15.35 -14.43 6.99
C GLY A 21 15.35 -12.91 7.18
N ILE A 22 14.86 -12.38 8.29
CA ILE A 22 14.88 -10.95 8.58
C ILE A 22 16.28 -10.55 9.06
N SER A 23 16.94 -9.69 8.28
CA SER A 23 18.30 -9.20 8.50
C SER A 23 18.44 -7.80 7.91
N THR A 24 19.47 -7.03 8.30
CA THR A 24 19.72 -5.71 7.68
C THR A 24 19.77 -5.78 6.16
N LYS A 25 20.35 -6.85 5.59
CA LYS A 25 20.44 -7.03 4.14
C LYS A 25 19.06 -7.20 3.50
N THR A 26 18.20 -8.03 4.06
CA THR A 26 16.86 -8.28 3.54
C THR A 26 15.91 -7.12 3.80
N THR A 27 16.07 -6.39 4.91
CA THR A 27 15.35 -5.14 5.18
C THR A 27 15.70 -4.07 4.15
N THR A 28 16.99 -3.74 3.96
CA THR A 28 17.43 -2.73 2.99
C THR A 28 17.03 -3.11 1.57
N LEU A 29 17.12 -4.39 1.21
CA LEU A 29 16.65 -4.85 -0.09
C LEU A 29 15.14 -4.65 -0.25
N THR A 30 14.35 -5.03 0.74
CA THR A 30 12.89 -4.85 0.70
C THR A 30 12.52 -3.37 0.53
N GLU A 31 13.16 -2.47 1.28
CA GLU A 31 12.99 -1.02 1.15
C GLU A 31 13.32 -0.54 -0.27
N ASN A 32 14.46 -0.95 -0.83
CA ASN A 32 14.85 -0.57 -2.18
C ASN A 32 13.85 -1.06 -3.24
N LEU A 33 13.38 -2.31 -3.13
CA LEU A 33 12.41 -2.88 -4.06
C LEU A 33 11.03 -2.18 -3.96
N LEU A 34 10.62 -1.77 -2.76
CA LEU A 34 9.41 -0.96 -2.57
C LEU A 34 9.57 0.44 -3.22
N ILE A 35 10.73 1.07 -3.03
CA ILE A 35 11.06 2.37 -3.66
C ILE A 35 11.07 2.24 -5.18
N GLU A 36 11.68 1.19 -5.74
CA GLU A 36 11.68 0.96 -7.18
C GLU A 36 10.27 0.71 -7.72
N ASN A 37 9.46 -0.09 -7.02
CA ASN A 37 8.06 -0.31 -7.41
C ASN A 37 7.31 1.02 -7.48
N ASN A 38 7.35 1.81 -6.41
CA ASN A 38 6.66 3.10 -6.35
C ASN A 38 7.18 4.10 -7.39
N LYS A 39 8.47 4.06 -7.73
CA LYS A 39 9.05 4.94 -8.73
C LYS A 39 8.60 4.58 -10.15
N ASN A 40 8.54 3.29 -10.46
CA ASN A 40 8.43 2.82 -11.84
C ASN A 40 7.04 2.35 -12.22
N HIS A 41 6.19 1.97 -11.26
CA HIS A 41 4.91 1.32 -11.54
C HIS A 41 3.72 2.07 -10.95
N SER A 42 2.64 2.13 -11.72
CA SER A 42 1.33 2.64 -11.28
C SER A 42 0.77 1.83 -10.10
N LEU A 43 -0.16 2.43 -9.35
CA LEU A 43 -0.96 1.72 -8.33
C LEU A 43 -1.86 0.64 -8.94
N PHE A 44 -2.09 0.69 -10.25
CA PHE A 44 -2.93 -0.22 -10.99
C PHE A 44 -2.15 -0.76 -12.20
N PHE A 45 -2.26 -2.06 -12.51
CA PHE A 45 -1.55 -2.66 -13.64
C PHE A 45 -2.34 -2.69 -14.95
N ASN A 46 -3.60 -2.26 -14.94
CA ASN A 46 -4.43 -2.17 -16.13
C ASN A 46 -5.53 -1.09 -16.00
N ASP A 47 -6.21 -0.80 -17.10
CA ASP A 47 -7.30 0.18 -17.15
C ASP A 47 -8.61 -0.30 -16.53
N ARG A 48 -8.67 -1.57 -16.10
CA ARG A 48 -9.82 -2.15 -15.38
C ARG A 48 -9.75 -1.87 -13.87
N GLY A 49 -8.70 -1.21 -13.39
CA GLY A 49 -8.52 -0.90 -11.97
C GLY A 49 -8.01 -2.07 -11.14
N PHE A 50 -7.30 -3.04 -11.73
CA PHE A 50 -6.64 -4.08 -10.94
C PHE A 50 -5.36 -3.54 -10.30
N HIS A 51 -5.22 -3.74 -8.99
CA HIS A 51 -4.19 -3.11 -8.17
C HIS A 51 -2.82 -3.75 -8.37
N ASN A 52 -1.77 -2.95 -8.26
CA ASN A 52 -0.40 -3.42 -8.18
C ASN A 52 -0.17 -4.14 -6.85
N HIS A 53 0.14 -5.43 -6.93
CA HIS A 53 0.28 -6.32 -5.78
C HIS A 53 1.70 -6.38 -5.21
N THR A 54 2.67 -5.74 -5.86
CA THR A 54 4.10 -5.89 -5.58
C THR A 54 4.43 -5.59 -4.12
N ALA A 55 3.96 -4.46 -3.58
CA ALA A 55 4.33 -4.03 -2.23
C ALA A 55 3.81 -4.98 -1.15
N HIS A 56 2.54 -5.40 -1.24
CA HIS A 56 2.01 -6.33 -0.24
C HIS A 56 2.64 -7.71 -0.36
N GLN A 57 2.99 -8.18 -1.57
CA GLN A 57 3.70 -9.44 -1.71
C GLN A 57 5.10 -9.37 -1.10
N LEU A 58 5.85 -8.30 -1.40
CA LEU A 58 7.19 -8.08 -0.83
C LEU A 58 7.17 -8.05 0.70
N LEU A 59 6.27 -7.27 1.30
CA LEU A 59 6.16 -7.18 2.75
C LEU A 59 5.69 -8.49 3.40
N SER A 60 4.80 -9.22 2.74
CA SER A 60 4.33 -10.52 3.24
C SER A 60 5.46 -11.55 3.23
N VAL A 61 6.21 -11.68 2.13
CA VAL A 61 7.32 -12.65 2.09
C VAL A 61 8.49 -12.21 2.97
N TYR A 62 8.74 -10.91 3.10
CA TYR A 62 9.73 -10.37 4.05
C TYR A 62 9.36 -10.73 5.49
N ALA A 63 8.12 -10.49 5.91
CA ALA A 63 7.64 -10.85 7.25
C ALA A 63 7.69 -12.37 7.50
N LEU A 64 7.53 -13.18 6.45
CA LEU A 64 7.69 -14.64 6.52
C LEU A 64 9.14 -15.13 6.43
N GLY A 65 10.13 -14.23 6.40
CA GLY A 65 11.55 -14.58 6.42
C GLY A 65 12.14 -14.93 5.07
N ALA A 66 11.68 -14.30 3.98
CA ALA A 66 12.32 -14.41 2.68
C ALA A 66 13.80 -13.97 2.75
N ASN A 67 14.68 -14.74 2.11
CA ASN A 67 16.05 -14.33 1.87
C ASN A 67 16.14 -13.40 0.65
N VAL A 68 17.35 -12.90 0.37
CA VAL A 68 17.63 -12.00 -0.76
C VAL A 68 17.12 -12.53 -2.10
N ASN A 69 17.49 -13.77 -2.43
CA ASN A 69 17.10 -14.39 -3.70
C ASN A 69 15.57 -14.44 -3.83
N ARG A 70 14.87 -14.79 -2.75
CA ARG A 70 13.41 -14.88 -2.77
C ARG A 70 12.74 -13.51 -2.94
N LEU A 71 13.28 -12.47 -2.33
CA LEU A 71 12.79 -11.09 -2.51
C LEU A 71 12.98 -10.62 -3.96
N GLU A 72 14.14 -10.89 -4.56
CA GLU A 72 14.45 -10.56 -5.95
C GLU A 72 13.55 -11.32 -6.94
N GLU A 73 13.35 -12.63 -6.72
CA GLU A 73 12.44 -13.47 -7.52
C GLU A 73 11.00 -12.94 -7.48
N VAL A 74 10.49 -12.63 -6.28
CA VAL A 74 9.14 -12.11 -6.10
C VAL A 74 8.99 -10.77 -6.79
N TYR A 75 9.96 -9.86 -6.63
CA TYR A 75 9.90 -8.57 -7.30
C TYR A 75 9.96 -8.71 -8.81
N ALA A 76 10.89 -9.50 -9.36
CA ALA A 76 11.01 -9.69 -10.81
C ALA A 76 9.71 -10.25 -11.41
N ALA A 77 9.09 -11.24 -10.75
CA ALA A 77 7.82 -11.81 -11.19
C ALA A 77 6.67 -10.79 -11.13
N GLN A 78 6.60 -9.99 -10.07
CA GLN A 78 5.55 -8.98 -9.93
C GLN A 78 5.74 -7.81 -10.89
N ALA A 79 6.95 -7.27 -11.01
CA ALA A 79 7.31 -6.16 -11.89
C ALA A 79 6.98 -6.44 -13.36
N ALA A 80 7.18 -7.68 -13.81
CA ALA A 80 6.87 -8.09 -15.20
C ALA A 80 5.38 -7.95 -15.59
N MET A 81 4.48 -7.90 -14.60
CA MET A 81 3.04 -7.71 -14.82
C MET A 81 2.58 -6.25 -14.65
N GLN A 82 3.43 -5.39 -14.09
CA GLN A 82 3.06 -4.01 -13.79
C GLN A 82 3.15 -3.12 -15.03
N ARG A 83 2.47 -1.98 -14.97
CA ARG A 83 2.55 -0.93 -15.98
C ARG A 83 3.22 0.32 -15.39
N PRO A 84 3.89 1.13 -16.21
CA PRO A 84 4.38 2.43 -15.76
C PRO A 84 3.22 3.38 -15.45
N TYR A 85 3.51 4.44 -14.70
CA TYR A 85 2.59 5.57 -14.57
C TYR A 85 2.22 6.15 -15.93
N GLN A 86 0.96 6.57 -16.08
CA GLN A 86 0.55 7.32 -17.26
C GLN A 86 1.23 8.70 -17.25
N SER A 87 1.79 9.09 -18.40
CA SER A 87 2.38 10.41 -18.57
C SER A 87 1.36 11.50 -18.27
N SER A 88 1.75 12.51 -17.49
CA SER A 88 0.97 13.74 -17.24
C SER A 88 -0.39 13.56 -16.54
N SER A 89 -0.42 12.83 -15.43
CA SER A 89 -1.60 12.66 -14.55
C SER A 89 -2.18 13.95 -13.94
N GLY A 90 -1.63 15.13 -14.24
CA GLY A 90 -1.97 16.40 -13.57
C GLY A 90 -1.63 16.43 -12.08
N SER A 91 -1.53 17.62 -11.49
CA SER A 91 -1.39 17.74 -10.04
C SER A 91 -2.76 17.63 -9.37
N VAL A 92 -2.81 16.87 -8.26
CA VAL A 92 -3.97 16.88 -7.36
C VAL A 92 -3.72 17.89 -6.25
N THR A 93 -4.68 18.79 -6.04
CA THR A 93 -4.70 19.81 -4.99
C THR A 93 -5.99 19.70 -4.20
N ARG A 94 -6.11 20.40 -3.07
CA ARG A 94 -7.35 20.36 -2.28
C ARG A 94 -8.55 20.89 -3.05
N GLU A 95 -8.33 21.84 -3.96
CA GLU A 95 -9.36 22.49 -4.78
C GLU A 95 -9.91 21.55 -5.86
N ASN A 96 -9.05 20.72 -6.45
CA ASN A 96 -9.46 19.80 -7.52
C ASN A 96 -9.65 18.34 -7.04
N PHE A 97 -9.31 18.02 -5.79
CA PHE A 97 -9.33 16.67 -5.23
C PHE A 97 -10.63 15.91 -5.57
N ARG A 98 -11.78 16.53 -5.29
CA ARG A 98 -13.10 15.92 -5.51
C ARG A 98 -13.40 15.63 -6.97
N SER A 99 -12.96 16.49 -7.90
CA SER A 99 -13.24 16.30 -9.34
C SER A 99 -12.34 15.23 -9.97
N LYS A 100 -11.31 14.77 -9.27
CA LYS A 100 -10.38 13.72 -9.71
C LYS A 100 -10.68 12.34 -9.10
N LEU A 101 -11.64 12.25 -8.18
CA LEU A 101 -11.98 10.98 -7.54
C LEU A 101 -12.49 9.95 -8.55
N GLY A 102 -12.06 8.69 -8.38
CA GLY A 102 -12.41 7.59 -9.27
C GLY A 102 -11.58 7.52 -10.55
N ASP A 103 -10.62 8.44 -10.75
CA ASP A 103 -9.78 8.46 -11.93
C ASP A 103 -8.40 7.84 -11.64
N ILE A 104 -8.20 6.61 -12.14
CA ILE A 104 -6.95 5.86 -12.00
C ILE A 104 -5.77 6.52 -12.72
N ALA A 105 -6.01 7.41 -13.69
CA ALA A 105 -4.95 8.14 -14.40
C ALA A 105 -4.28 9.18 -13.50
N HIS A 106 -4.92 9.56 -12.38
CA HIS A 106 -4.43 10.55 -11.43
C HIS A 106 -3.68 9.94 -10.23
N ASP A 107 -3.38 8.64 -10.26
CA ASP A 107 -2.78 7.90 -9.15
C ASP A 107 -1.51 8.55 -8.60
N LYS A 108 -0.56 8.93 -9.46
CA LYS A 108 0.67 9.62 -9.05
C LYS A 108 0.39 10.97 -8.40
N GLY A 109 -0.59 11.70 -8.93
CA GLY A 109 -1.03 12.97 -8.38
C GLY A 109 -1.63 12.82 -6.98
N PHE A 110 -2.44 11.79 -6.76
CA PHE A 110 -2.98 11.47 -5.43
C PHE A 110 -1.89 11.01 -4.45
N ILE A 111 -0.90 10.21 -4.89
CA ILE A 111 0.24 9.84 -4.06
C ILE A 111 0.95 11.10 -3.56
N ASP A 112 1.29 12.02 -4.46
CA ASP A 112 2.00 13.26 -4.11
C ASP A 112 1.17 14.15 -3.17
N PHE A 113 -0.15 14.21 -3.40
CA PHE A 113 -1.08 14.89 -2.52
C PHE A 113 -1.05 14.33 -1.09
N PHE A 114 -1.20 13.01 -0.92
CA PHE A 114 -1.22 12.39 0.40
C PHE A 114 0.15 12.38 1.07
N LEU A 115 1.25 12.26 0.32
CA LEU A 115 2.60 12.45 0.86
C LEU A 115 2.76 13.84 1.49
N ASN A 116 2.23 14.89 0.85
CA ASN A 116 2.25 16.25 1.40
C ASN A 116 1.38 16.39 2.65
N GLU A 117 0.18 15.81 2.68
CA GLU A 117 -0.68 15.80 3.87
C GLU A 117 0.00 15.07 5.05
N ILE A 118 0.60 13.91 4.79
CA ILE A 118 1.34 13.13 5.80
C ILE A 118 2.57 13.89 6.29
N LYS A 119 3.32 14.56 5.40
CA LYS A 119 4.44 15.41 5.80
C LYS A 119 4.00 16.54 6.75
N ALA A 120 2.81 17.09 6.54
CA ALA A 120 2.29 18.20 7.33
C ALA A 120 1.66 17.77 8.66
N SER A 121 1.04 16.59 8.74
CA SER A 121 0.20 16.20 9.89
C SER A 121 0.52 14.82 10.48
N GLY A 122 1.40 14.05 9.85
CA GLY A 122 1.68 12.66 10.19
C GLY A 122 0.64 11.68 9.62
N PRO A 123 1.00 10.38 9.51
CA PRO A 123 0.16 9.38 8.83
C PRO A 123 -1.20 9.20 9.51
N THR A 124 -1.22 9.05 10.84
CA THR A 124 -2.46 8.81 11.60
C THR A 124 -3.45 9.97 11.47
N ALA A 125 -2.98 11.22 11.57
CA ALA A 125 -3.87 12.38 11.45
C ALA A 125 -4.40 12.52 10.02
N THR A 126 -3.57 12.25 9.01
CA THR A 126 -4.00 12.24 7.60
C THR A 126 -5.06 11.18 7.34
N ILE A 127 -4.87 9.94 7.81
CA ILE A 127 -5.88 8.88 7.70
C ILE A 127 -7.19 9.35 8.34
N ARG A 128 -7.16 9.81 9.60
CA ARG A 128 -8.36 10.27 10.32
C ARG A 128 -9.07 11.42 9.60
N ARG A 129 -8.33 12.33 8.98
CA ARG A 129 -8.90 13.46 8.24
C ARG A 129 -9.59 13.00 6.96
N TRP A 130 -8.93 12.17 6.17
CA TRP A 130 -9.35 11.89 4.80
C TRP A 130 -10.25 10.67 4.69
N LEU A 131 -9.96 9.58 5.40
CA LEU A 131 -10.71 8.33 5.33
C LEU A 131 -12.22 8.53 5.54
N PHE A 132 -12.59 9.44 6.45
CA PHE A 132 -13.98 9.73 6.80
C PHE A 132 -14.56 10.96 6.06
N SER A 133 -13.87 11.46 5.03
CA SER A 133 -14.31 12.64 4.29
C SER A 133 -15.09 12.27 3.03
N GLY A 134 -16.35 12.68 2.95
CA GLY A 134 -17.23 12.34 1.83
C GLY A 134 -17.37 10.82 1.69
N ASP A 135 -17.22 10.30 0.47
CA ASP A 135 -17.36 8.87 0.15
C ASP A 135 -16.05 8.07 0.26
N LEU A 136 -14.96 8.65 0.81
CA LEU A 136 -13.67 7.96 0.84
C LEU A 136 -13.68 6.65 1.64
N MET A 137 -14.48 6.54 2.72
CA MET A 137 -14.59 5.29 3.47
C MET A 137 -15.12 4.16 2.59
N ALA A 138 -16.18 4.42 1.82
CA ALA A 138 -16.74 3.47 0.86
C ALA A 138 -15.70 3.06 -0.18
N ARG A 139 -14.91 4.01 -0.69
CA ARG A 139 -13.84 3.73 -1.66
C ARG A 139 -12.67 2.97 -1.05
N THR A 140 -12.32 3.22 0.22
CA THR A 140 -11.26 2.48 0.94
C THR A 140 -11.62 1.01 1.13
N LEU A 141 -12.91 0.72 1.35
CA LEU A 141 -13.43 -0.65 1.45
C LEU A 141 -13.76 -1.26 0.06
N GLY A 142 -13.80 -0.42 -0.98
CA GLY A 142 -13.91 -0.82 -2.37
C GLY A 142 -12.62 -1.46 -2.90
N GLY A 143 -12.59 -1.74 -4.21
CA GLY A 143 -11.39 -2.26 -4.86
C GLY A 143 -10.89 -3.59 -4.28
N ALA A 144 -11.79 -4.43 -3.76
CA ALA A 144 -11.47 -5.64 -3.00
C ALA A 144 -10.53 -5.37 -1.80
N PHE A 145 -10.78 -4.28 -1.08
CA PHE A 145 -10.06 -3.86 0.14
C PHE A 145 -8.58 -3.52 -0.05
N HIS A 146 -8.07 -3.46 -1.28
CA HIS A 146 -6.66 -3.10 -1.55
C HIS A 146 -6.24 -1.77 -0.92
N PRO A 147 -7.06 -0.70 -0.95
CA PRO A 147 -6.70 0.53 -0.25
C PRO A 147 -6.52 0.32 1.26
N LEU A 148 -7.43 -0.42 1.91
CA LEU A 148 -7.35 -0.73 3.33
C LEU A 148 -6.13 -1.60 3.66
N ILE A 149 -5.85 -2.62 2.84
CA ILE A 149 -4.67 -3.50 2.99
C ILE A 149 -3.39 -2.66 2.97
N HIS A 150 -3.30 -1.72 2.03
CA HIS A 150 -2.13 -0.87 1.86
C HIS A 150 -1.93 0.12 3.01
N ILE A 151 -3.03 0.76 3.47
CA ILE A 151 -3.01 1.60 4.68
C ILE A 151 -2.58 0.76 5.90
N GLY A 152 -3.13 -0.45 6.04
CA GLY A 152 -2.80 -1.38 7.12
C GLY A 152 -1.31 -1.71 7.16
N TYR A 153 -0.74 -2.13 6.03
CA TYR A 153 0.69 -2.42 5.92
C TYR A 153 1.54 -1.17 6.16
N GLY A 154 1.09 0.01 5.70
CA GLY A 154 1.76 1.26 5.99
C GLY A 154 1.82 1.60 7.48
N ILE A 155 0.80 1.23 8.25
CA ILE A 155 0.81 1.36 9.72
C ILE A 155 1.69 0.28 10.36
N GLU A 156 1.48 -0.98 9.99
CA GLU A 156 2.15 -2.15 10.58
C GLU A 156 3.67 -2.10 10.42
N PHE A 157 4.15 -1.77 9.22
CA PHE A 157 5.58 -1.65 8.92
C PHE A 157 6.14 -0.24 9.12
N ASN A 158 5.32 0.70 9.62
CA ASN A 158 5.70 2.10 9.80
C ASN A 158 6.27 2.73 8.51
N LEU A 159 5.52 2.60 7.41
CA LEU A 159 5.86 3.10 6.07
C LEU A 159 4.87 4.20 5.65
N PRO A 160 5.14 5.48 5.97
CA PRO A 160 4.27 6.61 5.62
C PRO A 160 3.98 6.73 4.12
N GLY A 161 4.93 6.35 3.26
CA GLY A 161 4.72 6.33 1.81
C GLY A 161 3.65 5.33 1.38
N MET A 162 3.59 4.17 2.04
CA MET A 162 2.57 3.16 1.76
C MET A 162 1.18 3.59 2.27
N VAL A 163 1.12 4.35 3.36
CA VAL A 163 -0.13 5.01 3.78
C VAL A 163 -0.62 5.99 2.70
N ALA A 164 0.28 6.79 2.10
CA ALA A 164 -0.07 7.70 1.02
C ALA A 164 -0.58 6.95 -0.22
N GLU A 165 0.10 5.88 -0.62
CA GLU A 165 -0.32 5.00 -1.72
C GLU A 165 -1.70 4.40 -1.45
N GLY A 166 -2.00 3.96 -0.23
CA GLY A 166 -3.29 3.36 0.11
C GLY A 166 -4.44 4.37 0.09
N LEU A 167 -4.20 5.59 0.58
CA LEU A 167 -5.16 6.69 0.43
C LEU A 167 -5.35 7.10 -1.03
N ALA A 168 -4.29 7.07 -1.84
CA ALA A 168 -4.36 7.32 -3.27
C ALA A 168 -5.15 6.22 -4.00
N MET A 169 -4.96 4.94 -3.66
CA MET A 169 -5.77 3.84 -4.17
C MET A 169 -7.26 4.07 -3.84
N ALA A 170 -7.57 4.49 -2.61
CA ALA A 170 -8.95 4.83 -2.24
C ALA A 170 -9.50 5.97 -3.09
N ALA A 171 -8.73 7.04 -3.30
CA ALA A 171 -9.16 8.18 -4.12
C ALA A 171 -9.41 7.79 -5.59
N CYS A 172 -8.61 6.89 -6.16
CA CYS A 172 -8.78 6.36 -7.50
C CYS A 172 -9.88 5.28 -7.62
N THR A 173 -10.25 4.62 -6.51
CA THR A 173 -11.26 3.56 -6.51
C THR A 173 -12.66 4.15 -6.66
N GLY A 174 -13.50 3.54 -7.48
CA GLY A 174 -14.91 3.93 -7.64
C GLY A 174 -15.72 3.79 -6.34
N ASN A 175 -16.81 4.54 -6.22
CA ASN A 175 -17.66 4.56 -5.02
C ASN A 175 -18.77 3.50 -5.02
N SER A 176 -18.49 2.31 -5.54
CA SER A 176 -19.49 1.24 -5.70
C SER A 176 -20.12 0.75 -4.38
N LEU A 177 -19.49 1.02 -3.24
CA LEU A 177 -19.99 0.66 -1.91
C LEU A 177 -20.76 1.78 -1.21
N LEU A 178 -20.96 2.94 -1.84
CA LEU A 178 -21.57 4.12 -1.19
C LEU A 178 -22.98 3.85 -0.65
N GLU A 179 -23.76 3.00 -1.31
CA GLU A 179 -25.11 2.64 -0.85
C GLU A 179 -25.12 1.79 0.43
N VAL A 180 -24.03 1.07 0.70
CA VAL A 180 -23.89 0.19 1.87
C VAL A 180 -23.09 0.86 2.98
N ILE A 181 -22.16 1.75 2.60
CA ILE A 181 -21.23 2.44 3.49
C ILE A 181 -21.32 3.94 3.21
N PRO A 182 -22.29 4.64 3.83
CA PRO A 182 -22.51 6.07 3.61
C PRO A 182 -21.47 6.97 4.26
#